data_AF-A0A1W1URS1-F1
#
_entry.id   AF-A0A1W1URS1-F1
#
_cell.length_a   1.000
_cell.length_b   1.000
_cell.length_c   1.000
_cell.angle_alpha   90.00
_cell.angle_beta   90.00
_cell.angle_gamma   90.00
#
_symmetry.space_group_name_H-M   'P 1'
#
loop_
_entity.id
_entity.type
_entity.pdbx_description
1 polymer ?
#
loop_
_entity_poly.entity_id
_entity_poly.type
_entity_poly.pdbx_seq_one_letter_code
_entity_poly.pdbx_strand_id
1 'polypeptide(L)' 'MTPLTLEELVAFFFLSQPAGEQRFTEPDFVRLVEEIGVERANEYRQLIVQQLHQGHNLHVITVITAA' A
#
# COMPACT_ATOMS: atom_id res chain seq x y z
N MET A 1 8.05 15.01 -3.71
CA MET A 1 7.08 14.66 -2.67
C MET A 1 7.83 14.38 -1.39
N THR A 2 7.37 14.85 -0.25
CA THR A 2 7.98 14.51 1.05
C THR A 2 7.82 13.01 1.32
N PRO A 3 8.86 12.31 1.81
CA PRO A 3 8.74 10.93 2.26
C PRO A 3 7.85 10.88 3.51
N LEU A 4 6.93 9.92 3.53
CA LEU A 4 6.03 9.63 4.63
C LEU A 4 6.65 8.59 5.57
N THR A 5 6.31 8.66 6.85
CA THR A 5 6.64 7.60 7.82
C THR A 5 5.81 6.33 7.56
N LEU A 6 6.12 5.25 8.28
CA LEU A 6 5.33 4.01 8.23
C LEU A 6 3.86 4.28 8.56
N GLU A 7 3.59 4.99 9.65
CA GLU A 7 2.24 5.31 10.11
C GLU A 7 1.48 6.16 9.09
N GLU A 8 2.16 7.14 8.50
CA GLU A 8 1.58 7.99 7.46
C GLU A 8 1.30 7.23 6.17
N LEU A 9 2.15 6.27 5.78
CA LEU A 9 1.92 5.40 4.62
C LEU A 9 0.74 4.47 4.86
N VAL A 10 0.66 3.85 6.03
CA VAL A 10 -0.45 2.96 6.42
C VAL A 10 -1.76 3.72 6.39
N ALA A 11 -1.81 4.90 7.02
CA ALA A 11 -2.99 5.77 6.98
C ALA A 11 -3.34 6.19 5.54
N PHE A 12 -2.33 6.56 4.74
CA PHE A 12 -2.51 6.95 3.35
C PHE A 12 -3.13 5.82 2.52
N PHE A 13 -2.60 4.59 2.60
CA PHE A 13 -3.14 3.45 1.84
C PHE A 13 -4.52 3.03 2.34
N PHE A 14 -4.73 3.01 3.65
CA PHE A 14 -6.00 2.68 4.26
C PHE A 14 -7.11 3.67 3.84
N LEU A 15 -6.82 4.96 3.78
CA LEU A 15 -7.76 6.00 3.33
C LEU A 15 -7.94 6.02 1.81
N SER A 16 -6.93 5.57 1.06
CA SER A 16 -6.95 5.55 -0.41
C SER A 16 -7.52 4.27 -1.00
N GLN A 17 -7.86 3.25 -0.21
CA GLN A 17 -8.45 2.02 -0.73
C GLN A 17 -9.90 2.27 -1.21
N PRO A 18 -10.37 1.55 -2.24
CA PRO A 18 -11.75 1.70 -2.73
C PRO A 18 -12.77 1.25 -1.69
N ALA A 19 -13.92 1.92 -1.64
CA ALA A 19 -15.07 1.50 -0.85
C ALA A 19 -15.76 0.30 -1.55
N GLY A 20 -15.21 -0.91 -1.39
CA GLY A 20 -15.73 -2.14 -2.00
C GLY A 20 -15.69 -3.35 -1.07
N GLU A 21 -15.99 -4.55 -1.61
CA GLU A 21 -16.13 -5.80 -0.85
C GLU A 21 -14.81 -6.33 -0.25
N GLN A 22 -13.65 -5.99 -0.84
CA GLN A 22 -12.34 -6.33 -0.30
C GLN A 22 -11.66 -5.10 0.28
N ARG A 23 -11.99 -4.80 1.54
CA ARG A 23 -11.26 -3.82 2.33
C ARG A 23 -10.14 -4.50 3.10
N PHE A 24 -8.95 -3.94 2.99
CA PHE A 24 -7.82 -4.30 3.80
C PHE A 24 -7.83 -3.48 5.09
N THR A 25 -7.34 -4.10 6.15
CA THR A 25 -7.21 -3.49 7.48
C THR A 25 -5.87 -2.76 7.60
N GLU A 26 -5.75 -1.84 8.56
CA GLU A 26 -4.46 -1.18 8.83
C GLU A 26 -3.30 -2.18 9.05
N PRO A 27 -3.45 -3.28 9.82
CA PRO A 27 -2.42 -4.31 9.93
C PRO A 27 -1.99 -4.93 8.60
N ASP A 28 -2.88 -5.03 7.62
CA ASP A 28 -2.52 -5.57 6.31
C ASP A 28 -1.60 -4.59 5.55
N PHE A 29 -1.85 -3.29 5.68
CA PHE A 29 -0.98 -2.24 5.13
C PHE A 29 0.35 -2.10 5.90
N VAL A 30 0.34 -2.31 7.22
CA VAL A 30 1.59 -2.38 8.01
C VAL A 30 2.49 -3.48 7.44
N ARG A 31 1.94 -4.69 7.27
CA ARG A 31 2.68 -5.82 6.68
C ARG A 31 3.19 -5.51 5.29
N LEU A 32 2.37 -4.91 4.42
CA LEU A 32 2.79 -4.49 3.08
C LEU A 32 4.02 -3.57 3.15
N VAL A 33 3.96 -2.51 3.97
CA VAL A 33 5.05 -1.53 4.05
C VAL A 33 6.30 -2.12 4.69
N GLU A 34 6.16 -2.98 5.69
CA GLU A 34 7.28 -3.72 6.29
C GLU A 34 7.93 -4.69 5.29
N GLU A 35 7.14 -5.35 4.45
CA GLU A 35 7.62 -6.33 3.47
C GLU A 35 8.38 -5.67 2.31
N ILE A 36 7.88 -4.54 1.80
CA ILE A 36 8.53 -3.83 0.67
C ILE A 36 9.54 -2.77 1.13
N GLY A 37 9.47 -2.36 2.39
CA GLY A 37 10.27 -1.28 2.98
C GLY A 37 9.65 0.12 2.79
N VAL A 38 9.85 0.98 3.78
CA VAL A 38 9.31 2.36 3.81
C VAL A 38 9.77 3.21 2.60
N GLU A 39 11.01 3.02 2.14
CA GLU A 39 11.55 3.74 0.98
C GLU A 39 10.81 3.37 -0.31
N ARG A 40 10.68 2.07 -0.62
CA ARG A 40 9.93 1.59 -1.80
C ARG A 40 8.45 1.90 -1.69
N ALA A 41 7.85 1.77 -0.50
CA ALA A 41 6.47 2.16 -0.28
C ALA A 41 6.25 3.64 -0.61
N ASN A 42 7.21 4.51 -0.30
CA ASN A 42 7.18 5.94 -0.65
C ASN A 42 7.35 6.20 -2.16
N GLU A 43 8.23 5.44 -2.82
CA GLU A 43 8.48 5.50 -4.27
C GLU A 43 7.25 5.06 -5.06
N TYR A 44 6.64 3.94 -4.68
CA TYR A 44 5.51 3.32 -5.39
C TYR A 44 4.14 3.70 -4.86
N ARG A 45 4.00 4.75 -4.03
CA ARG A 45 2.72 5.16 -3.41
C ARG A 45 1.53 5.17 -4.37
N GLN A 46 1.70 5.82 -5.53
CA GLN A 46 0.63 5.96 -6.50
C GLN A 46 0.32 4.65 -7.23
N LEU A 47 1.35 3.83 -7.50
CA LEU A 47 1.16 2.51 -8.11
C LEU A 47 0.40 1.58 -7.16
N ILE A 48 0.78 1.54 -5.88
CA ILE A 48 0.09 0.76 -4.84
C ILE A 48 -1.39 1.15 -4.80
N VAL A 49 -1.70 2.44 -4.74
CA VAL A 49 -3.09 2.93 -4.76
C VAL A 49 -3.83 2.52 -6.04
N GLN A 50 -3.18 2.61 -7.20
CA GLN A 50 -3.79 2.16 -8.46
C GLN A 50 -4.13 0.66 -8.43
N GLN A 51 -3.23 -0.18 -7.92
CA GLN A 51 -3.46 -1.62 -7.82
C GLN A 51 -4.58 -1.94 -6.82
N LEU A 52 -4.68 -1.21 -5.71
CA LEU A 52 -5.80 -1.33 -4.76
C LEU A 52 -7.14 -1.02 -5.45
N HIS A 53 -7.20 0.03 -6.27
CA HIS A 53 -8.42 0.37 -7.02
C HIS A 53 -8.79 -0.65 -8.11
N GLN A 54 -7.80 -1.38 -8.63
CA GLN A 54 -8.02 -2.48 -9.56
C GLN A 54 -8.53 -3.76 -8.87
N GLY A 55 -8.63 -3.76 -7.53
CA GLY A 55 -9.08 -4.91 -6.76
C GLY A 55 -8.02 -6.00 -6.62
N HIS A 56 -6.74 -5.67 -6.83
CA HIS A 56 -5.66 -6.63 -6.61
C HIS A 56 -5.43 -6.84 -5.12
N ASN A 57 -5.15 -8.09 -4.74
CA ASN A 57 -4.76 -8.43 -3.39
C ASN A 57 -3.35 -7.88 -3.08
N LEU A 58 -3.10 -7.54 -1.82
CA LEU A 58 -1.82 -7.03 -1.33
C LEU A 58 -0.61 -7.90 -1.74
N HIS A 59 -0.76 -9.22 -1.80
CA HIS A 59 0.34 -10.09 -2.26
C HIS A 59 0.81 -9.78 -3.68
N VAL A 60 -0.13 -9.50 -4.60
CA VAL A 60 0.20 -9.11 -5.98
C VAL A 60 0.91 -7.75 -5.99
N ILE A 61 0.45 -6.83 -5.14
CA ILE A 61 1.05 -5.50 -4.99
C ILE A 61 2.50 -5.61 -4.51
N THR A 62 2.77 -6.43 -3.49
CA THR A 62 4.12 -6.69 -2.99
C THR A 62 5.03 -7.23 -4.10
N VAL A 63 4.57 -8.21 -4.88
CA VAL A 63 5.40 -8.80 -5.95
C VAL A 63 5.76 -7.77 -7.03
N ILE A 64 4.82 -6.88 -7.38
CA ILE A 64 5.05 -5.83 -8.39
C ILE A 64 6.07 -4.79 -7.89
N THR A 65 6.03 -4.44 -6.60
CA THR A 65 6.90 -3.41 -6.03
C THR A 65 8.22 -3.95 -5.47
N ALA A 66 8.34 -5.28 -5.33
CA ALA A 66 9.54 -5.94 -4.88
C ALA A 66 10.54 -6.28 -6.02
N ALA A 67 10.05 -6.42 -7.25
CA ALA A 67 10.82 -6.71 -8.47
C ALA A 67 11.74 -5.56 -8.90
#